data_AF-A0AAV9QE51-F1
#
_entry.id   AF-A0AAV9QE51-F1
#
_cell.length_a   1.000
_cell.length_b   1.000
_cell.length_c   1.000
_cell.angle_alpha   90.00
_cell.angle_beta   90.00
_cell.angle_gamma   90.00
#
_symmetry.space_group_name_H-M   'P 1'
#
loop_
_entity.id
_entity.type
_entity.pdbx_description
1 polymer ?
#
loop_
_entity_poly.entity_id
_entity_poly.type
_entity_poly.pdbx_seq_one_letter_code
_entity_poly.pdbx_strand_id
1 'polypeptide(L)'
;MYEPMFEDLYEKLTGLGRRVRAIWIADIAHQGQSGILNANALGNDPNWWDFARDLLFLINQKQKQMPQPLVGIGHSMGGSQLAQLALLHPRLLQALILIDPVIQTENPSKTFAKASTYRRDFWPTRDSAARAFGMGKFYQAWDPRVHTRWVKYGLTDLPVPLYSDSRTEEEPPVMLTTPKAQEVFSYLRPKYYGPSGIDPTKDRSVYGDMHPDDVEDYPFYRPEPAEIFRRLPELKPPVLYIFGKSSELATPELRRKKMENTGIGVGGSGGKDEGRVKEVILDCGHLVPMERVTECADAAASFAHAEVSRWEENTREWQRRWLEKPRRERVAIDDQWIARIGPKVQK
;
A
#
# COMPACT_ATOMS: atom_id res chain seq x y z
N MET A 1 6.72 -12.99 -0.94
CA MET A 1 7.88 -12.38 -0.25
C MET A 1 7.59 -11.86 1.15
N TYR A 2 6.41 -11.28 1.42
CA TYR A 2 6.08 -10.69 2.72
C TYR A 2 5.72 -11.71 3.81
N GLU A 3 5.56 -12.99 3.45
CA GLU A 3 5.09 -14.05 4.35
C GLU A 3 5.89 -14.11 5.67
N PRO A 4 7.24 -14.03 5.69
CA PRO A 4 7.99 -14.05 6.95
C PRO A 4 7.64 -12.91 7.91
N MET A 5 7.35 -11.71 7.40
CA MET A 5 6.92 -10.57 8.24
C MET A 5 5.53 -10.81 8.82
N PHE A 6 4.62 -11.39 8.03
CA PHE A 6 3.29 -11.75 8.49
C PHE A 6 3.27 -12.95 9.45
N GLU A 7 4.19 -13.90 9.30
CA GLU A 7 4.45 -14.99 10.24
C GLU A 7 4.88 -14.42 11.61
N ASP A 8 5.91 -13.55 11.63
CA ASP A 8 6.38 -12.89 12.87
C ASP A 8 5.29 -11.98 13.47
N LEU A 9 4.52 -11.27 12.65
CA LEU A 9 3.40 -10.43 13.10
C LEU A 9 2.32 -11.27 13.79
N TYR A 10 1.99 -12.44 13.22
CA TYR A 10 1.01 -13.36 13.80
C TYR A 10 1.46 -13.86 15.18
N GLU A 11 2.72 -14.29 15.30
CA GLU A 11 3.29 -14.76 16.57
C GLU A 11 3.26 -13.66 17.64
N LYS A 12 3.69 -12.44 17.27
CA LYS A 12 3.72 -11.30 18.19
C LYS A 12 2.33 -10.86 18.63
N LEU A 13 1.37 -10.78 17.71
CA LEU A 13 -0.02 -10.50 18.07
C LEU A 13 -0.60 -11.58 18.97
N THR A 14 -0.30 -12.85 18.71
CA THR A 14 -0.70 -13.96 19.57
C THR A 14 -0.12 -13.82 20.97
N GLY A 15 1.16 -13.45 21.09
CA GLY A 15 1.81 -13.13 22.37
C GLY A 15 1.18 -11.96 23.11
N LEU A 16 0.60 -10.99 22.39
CA LEU A 16 -0.20 -9.88 22.94
C LEU A 16 -1.66 -10.27 23.23
N GLY A 17 -2.01 -11.55 23.20
CA GLY A 17 -3.36 -12.06 23.44
C GLY A 17 -4.35 -11.75 22.31
N ARG A 18 -3.87 -11.41 21.11
CA ARG A 18 -4.70 -11.08 19.95
C ARG A 18 -4.81 -12.27 19.01
N ARG A 19 -6.03 -12.64 18.67
CA ARG A 19 -6.31 -13.72 17.70
C ARG A 19 -6.50 -13.12 16.31
N VAL A 20 -5.62 -13.46 15.37
CA VAL A 20 -5.77 -13.07 13.96
C VAL A 20 -6.70 -14.06 13.28
N ARG A 21 -7.83 -13.58 12.75
CA ARG A 21 -8.79 -14.43 12.03
C ARG A 21 -8.27 -14.85 10.65
N ALA A 22 -7.72 -13.89 9.92
CA ALA A 22 -7.24 -14.07 8.56
C ALA A 22 -6.26 -12.96 8.20
N ILE A 23 -5.32 -13.28 7.32
CA ILE A 23 -4.44 -12.32 6.64
C ILE A 23 -4.78 -12.43 5.15
N TRP A 24 -5.10 -11.29 4.54
CA TRP A 24 -5.45 -11.21 3.13
C TRP A 24 -4.37 -10.43 2.40
N ILE A 25 -3.82 -11.02 1.35
CA ILE A 25 -2.82 -10.42 0.48
C ILE A 25 -3.30 -10.64 -0.95
N ALA A 26 -3.31 -9.57 -1.74
CA ALA A 26 -3.68 -9.62 -3.15
C ALA A 26 -2.51 -9.15 -4.01
N ASP A 27 -2.27 -9.84 -5.11
CA ASP A 27 -1.35 -9.37 -6.14
C ASP A 27 -2.08 -8.33 -7.01
N ILE A 28 -1.41 -7.19 -7.23
CA ILE A 28 -1.89 -6.12 -8.12
C ILE A 28 -2.07 -6.68 -9.53
N ALA A 29 -3.05 -6.19 -10.29
CA ALA A 29 -3.45 -6.75 -11.58
C ALA A 29 -2.28 -7.10 -12.54
N HIS A 30 -1.21 -6.29 -12.56
CA HIS A 30 -0.04 -6.46 -13.42
C HIS A 30 1.21 -7.00 -12.72
N GLN A 31 1.11 -7.44 -11.46
CA GLN A 31 2.23 -7.97 -10.66
C GLN A 31 1.96 -9.40 -10.20
N GLY A 32 3.04 -10.14 -9.90
CA GLY A 32 2.96 -11.47 -9.31
C GLY A 32 2.10 -12.43 -10.13
N GLN A 33 1.32 -13.26 -9.44
CA GLN A 33 0.44 -14.24 -10.07
C GLN A 33 -0.71 -13.58 -10.84
N SER A 34 -1.23 -12.45 -10.35
CA SER A 34 -2.22 -11.64 -11.08
C SER A 34 -1.70 -11.22 -12.45
N GLY A 35 -0.44 -10.78 -12.54
CA GLY A 35 0.19 -10.39 -13.80
C GLY A 35 0.27 -11.54 -14.81
N ILE A 36 0.56 -12.77 -14.35
CA ILE A 36 0.56 -13.97 -15.20
C ILE A 36 -0.85 -14.28 -15.69
N LEU A 37 -1.84 -14.27 -14.79
CA LEU A 37 -3.24 -14.54 -15.13
C LEU A 37 -3.80 -13.52 -16.12
N ASN A 38 -3.40 -12.26 -15.98
CA ASN A 38 -3.88 -11.15 -16.79
C ASN A 38 -3.02 -10.87 -18.03
N ALA A 39 -2.03 -11.70 -18.35
CA ALA A 39 -1.00 -11.42 -19.35
C ALA A 39 -1.53 -10.91 -20.70
N ASN A 40 -2.70 -11.41 -21.15
CA ASN A 40 -3.32 -11.01 -22.41
C ASN A 40 -4.14 -9.70 -22.35
N ALA A 41 -4.35 -9.15 -21.15
CA ALA A 41 -5.12 -7.93 -20.90
C ALA A 41 -4.25 -6.77 -20.37
N LEU A 42 -2.97 -7.01 -20.04
CA LEU A 42 -2.09 -5.97 -19.49
C LEU A 42 -1.72 -4.93 -20.54
N GLY A 43 -1.74 -3.67 -20.12
CA GLY A 43 -1.19 -2.52 -20.85
C GLY A 43 0.15 -2.06 -20.29
N ASN A 44 0.52 -0.82 -20.61
CA ASN A 44 1.75 -0.16 -20.17
C ASN A 44 1.52 1.05 -19.24
N ASP A 45 0.27 1.33 -18.87
CA ASP A 45 -0.10 2.49 -18.05
C ASP A 45 -0.94 2.10 -16.83
N PRO A 46 -0.39 1.33 -15.88
CA PRO A 46 -1.10 0.99 -14.66
C PRO A 46 -1.26 2.24 -13.77
N ASN A 47 -2.48 2.48 -13.30
CA ASN A 47 -2.78 3.52 -12.32
C ASN A 47 -2.75 2.93 -10.90
N TRP A 48 -2.04 3.56 -9.95
CA TRP A 48 -1.92 3.00 -8.60
C TRP A 48 -3.28 2.90 -7.89
N TRP A 49 -4.21 3.82 -8.16
CA TRP A 49 -5.51 3.90 -7.51
C TRP A 49 -6.47 2.78 -7.93
N ASP A 50 -6.20 2.10 -9.03
CA ASP A 50 -6.97 0.92 -9.45
C ASP A 50 -6.89 -0.17 -8.39
N PHE A 51 -5.73 -0.35 -7.78
CA PHE A 51 -5.58 -1.35 -6.72
C PHE A 51 -6.34 -0.97 -5.44
N ALA A 52 -6.48 0.32 -5.12
CA ALA A 52 -7.36 0.73 -4.03
C ALA A 52 -8.82 0.35 -4.31
N ARG A 53 -9.27 0.44 -5.56
CA ARG A 53 -10.60 0.00 -6.00
C ARG A 53 -10.72 -1.53 -5.97
N ASP A 54 -9.69 -2.25 -6.40
CA ASP A 54 -9.64 -3.72 -6.37
C ASP A 54 -9.72 -4.25 -4.94
N LEU A 55 -8.99 -3.64 -3.99
CA LEU A 55 -9.06 -3.99 -2.57
C LEU A 55 -10.45 -3.70 -1.99
N LEU A 56 -11.05 -2.56 -2.31
CA LEU A 56 -12.42 -2.27 -1.89
C LEU A 56 -13.42 -3.30 -2.44
N PHE A 57 -13.27 -3.66 -3.71
CA PHE A 57 -14.08 -4.69 -4.35
C PHE A 57 -13.90 -6.04 -3.66
N LEU A 58 -12.66 -6.48 -3.44
CA LEU A 58 -12.34 -7.73 -2.74
C LEU A 58 -12.96 -7.78 -1.34
N ILE A 59 -12.82 -6.70 -0.56
CA ILE A 59 -13.41 -6.62 0.78
C ILE A 59 -14.93 -6.72 0.71
N ASN A 60 -15.57 -6.06 -0.26
CA ASN A 60 -17.02 -6.16 -0.48
C ASN A 60 -17.46 -7.56 -0.90
N GLN A 61 -16.69 -8.28 -1.72
CA GLN A 61 -16.98 -9.67 -2.09
C GLN A 61 -16.78 -10.64 -0.93
N LYS A 62 -15.90 -10.32 0.03
CA LYS A 62 -15.50 -11.21 1.13
C LYS A 62 -15.90 -10.70 2.51
N GLN A 63 -16.91 -9.82 2.61
CA GLN A 63 -17.34 -9.20 3.88
C GLN A 63 -17.54 -10.20 5.03
N LYS A 64 -18.16 -11.36 4.76
CA LYS A 64 -18.36 -12.42 5.78
C LYS A 64 -17.06 -12.99 6.34
N GLN A 65 -15.98 -12.94 5.55
CA GLN A 65 -14.67 -13.47 5.90
C GLN A 65 -13.74 -12.39 6.44
N MET A 66 -14.05 -11.12 6.20
CA MET A 66 -13.33 -9.93 6.68
C MET A 66 -14.19 -9.10 7.67
N PRO A 67 -14.58 -9.66 8.83
CA PRO A 67 -15.28 -8.88 9.85
C PRO A 67 -14.36 -7.79 10.43
N GLN A 68 -14.96 -6.68 10.87
CA GLN A 68 -14.25 -5.63 11.59
C GLN A 68 -13.69 -6.14 12.94
N PRO A 69 -12.56 -5.60 13.41
CA PRO A 69 -11.79 -4.51 12.82
C PRO A 69 -10.83 -4.97 11.72
N LEU A 70 -10.66 -4.16 10.67
CA LEU A 70 -9.66 -4.37 9.61
C LEU A 70 -8.46 -3.43 9.80
N VAL A 71 -7.24 -3.98 9.71
CA VAL A 71 -5.99 -3.20 9.75
C VAL A 71 -5.32 -3.31 8.38
N GLY A 72 -5.02 -2.18 7.76
CA GLY A 72 -4.30 -2.14 6.49
C GLY A 72 -2.78 -2.10 6.74
N ILE A 73 -2.02 -2.97 6.07
CA ILE A 73 -0.56 -2.97 6.10
C ILE A 73 -0.05 -2.87 4.66
N GLY A 74 0.67 -1.80 4.33
CA GLY A 74 1.12 -1.53 2.97
C GLY A 74 2.56 -1.06 2.95
N HIS A 75 3.34 -1.62 2.04
CA HIS A 75 4.74 -1.26 1.83
C HIS A 75 4.92 -0.49 0.52
N SER A 76 5.78 0.53 0.50
CA SER A 76 6.13 1.28 -0.71
C SER A 76 4.87 1.83 -1.41
N MET A 77 4.69 1.53 -2.70
CA MET A 77 3.46 1.81 -3.48
C MET A 77 2.19 1.31 -2.78
N GLY A 78 2.23 0.12 -2.16
CA GLY A 78 1.09 -0.46 -1.44
C GLY A 78 0.66 0.38 -0.23
N GLY A 79 1.57 1.13 0.38
CA GLY A 79 1.24 2.08 1.44
C GLY A 79 0.38 3.24 0.91
N SER A 80 0.75 3.80 -0.24
CA SER A 80 -0.02 4.85 -0.93
C SER A 80 -1.39 4.36 -1.37
N GLN A 81 -1.48 3.12 -1.86
CA GLN A 81 -2.73 2.50 -2.28
C GLN A 81 -3.69 2.26 -1.10
N LEU A 82 -3.19 1.86 0.07
CA LEU A 82 -4.01 1.74 1.27
C LEU A 82 -4.43 3.09 1.85
N ALA A 83 -3.58 4.11 1.78
CA ALA A 83 -3.97 5.47 2.11
C ALA A 83 -5.12 5.93 1.18
N GLN A 84 -5.02 5.68 -0.12
CA GLN A 84 -6.09 5.98 -1.07
C GLN A 84 -7.37 5.19 -0.77
N LEU A 85 -7.28 3.90 -0.41
CA LEU A 85 -8.44 3.13 0.02
C LEU A 85 -9.11 3.74 1.27
N ALA A 86 -8.31 4.19 2.24
CA ALA A 86 -8.82 4.87 3.42
C ALA A 86 -9.49 6.21 3.06
N LEU A 87 -9.03 6.93 2.04
CA LEU A 87 -9.71 8.14 1.55
C LEU A 87 -11.03 7.81 0.83
N LEU A 88 -11.08 6.72 0.06
CA LEU A 88 -12.30 6.25 -0.61
C LEU A 88 -13.36 5.77 0.39
N HIS A 89 -12.94 5.14 1.49
CA HIS A 89 -13.85 4.64 2.52
C HIS A 89 -13.29 4.88 3.95
N PRO A 90 -13.42 6.11 4.50
CA PRO A 90 -12.75 6.55 5.74
C PRO A 90 -13.01 5.75 7.02
N ARG A 91 -14.02 4.90 7.02
CA ARG A 91 -14.38 4.03 8.16
C ARG A 91 -14.13 2.54 7.90
N LEU A 92 -13.49 2.18 6.79
CA LEU A 92 -13.26 0.78 6.42
C LEU A 92 -12.12 0.16 7.20
N LEU A 93 -10.98 0.86 7.24
CA LEU A 93 -9.78 0.43 7.93
C LEU A 93 -9.73 1.13 9.29
N GLN A 94 -9.53 0.36 10.35
CA GLN A 94 -9.48 0.86 11.71
C GLN A 94 -8.09 1.42 12.06
N ALA A 95 -7.06 0.99 11.35
CA ALA A 95 -5.69 1.50 11.44
C ALA A 95 -4.93 1.21 10.14
N LEU A 96 -3.91 2.03 9.87
CA LEU A 96 -2.96 1.86 8.78
C LEU A 96 -1.54 1.70 9.31
N ILE A 97 -0.81 0.72 8.79
CA ILE A 97 0.62 0.56 8.98
C ILE A 97 1.27 0.72 7.61
N LEU A 98 1.95 1.85 7.43
CA LEU A 98 2.56 2.26 6.17
C LEU A 98 4.07 2.08 6.28
N ILE A 99 4.59 1.06 5.63
CA ILE A 99 6.00 0.66 5.68
C ILE A 99 6.72 1.33 4.51
N ASP A 100 7.60 2.27 4.82
CA ASP A 100 8.38 3.06 3.87
C ASP A 100 7.58 3.53 2.64
N PRO A 101 6.41 4.18 2.85
CA PRO A 101 5.45 4.41 1.77
C PRO A 101 5.92 5.49 0.80
N VAL A 102 5.58 5.32 -0.48
CA VAL A 102 5.89 6.29 -1.54
C VAL A 102 4.87 7.44 -1.54
N ILE A 103 4.98 8.33 -0.55
CA ILE A 103 4.08 9.48 -0.34
C ILE A 103 4.89 10.77 -0.17
N GLN A 104 5.04 11.52 -1.25
CA GLN A 104 5.89 12.72 -1.32
C GLN A 104 5.65 13.45 -2.66
N THR A 105 5.98 14.74 -2.70
CA THR A 105 5.85 15.58 -3.91
C THR A 105 6.99 15.34 -4.91
N GLU A 106 8.19 15.03 -4.42
CA GLU A 106 9.37 14.77 -5.22
C GLU A 106 9.23 13.42 -5.95
N ASN A 107 9.50 13.34 -7.26
CA ASN A 107 9.40 12.08 -8.00
C ASN A 107 10.50 11.08 -7.56
N PRO A 108 10.19 10.10 -6.69
CA PRO A 108 11.19 9.19 -6.15
C PRO A 108 11.57 8.10 -7.16
N SER A 109 10.73 7.88 -8.16
CA SER A 109 10.74 6.69 -8.99
C SER A 109 11.86 6.69 -10.03
N LYS A 110 12.60 7.79 -10.18
CA LYS A 110 13.69 7.95 -11.14
C LYS A 110 14.83 6.96 -10.92
N THR A 111 15.32 6.83 -9.68
CA THR A 111 16.45 5.95 -9.34
C THR A 111 16.05 4.49 -9.46
N PHE A 112 14.88 4.11 -8.92
CA PHE A 112 14.34 2.76 -9.01
C PHE A 112 14.06 2.32 -10.45
N ALA A 113 13.44 3.17 -11.26
CA ALA A 113 13.16 2.84 -12.66
C ALA A 113 14.42 2.56 -13.46
N LYS A 114 15.46 3.40 -13.34
CA LYS A 114 16.72 3.20 -14.04
C LYS A 114 17.36 1.86 -13.66
N ALA A 115 17.36 1.49 -12.37
CA ALA A 115 17.92 0.22 -11.92
C ALA A 115 17.15 -0.98 -12.49
N SER A 116 15.81 -0.93 -12.47
CA SER A 116 14.96 -2.03 -12.95
C SER A 116 14.93 -2.17 -14.48
N THR A 117 15.03 -1.07 -15.24
CA THR A 117 15.06 -1.10 -16.72
C THR A 117 16.19 -1.97 -17.27
N TYR A 118 17.38 -1.87 -16.67
CA TYR A 118 18.57 -2.61 -17.12
C TYR A 118 18.82 -3.90 -16.34
N ARG A 119 17.93 -4.26 -15.41
CA ARG A 119 18.05 -5.48 -14.62
C ARG A 119 17.81 -6.70 -15.51
N ARG A 120 18.56 -7.77 -15.23
CA ARG A 120 18.28 -9.10 -15.76
C ARG A 120 16.92 -9.59 -15.27
N ASP A 121 16.13 -10.14 -16.18
CA ASP A 121 14.80 -10.69 -15.92
C ASP A 121 14.61 -12.13 -16.44
N PHE A 122 15.65 -12.75 -17.01
CA PHE A 122 15.67 -14.13 -17.51
C PHE A 122 16.90 -14.90 -17.02
N TRP A 123 16.72 -16.18 -16.74
CA TRP A 123 17.77 -17.11 -16.33
C TRP A 123 17.59 -18.49 -16.97
N PRO A 124 18.68 -19.22 -17.28
CA PRO A 124 18.59 -20.56 -17.85
C PRO A 124 17.85 -21.58 -16.98
N THR A 125 18.00 -21.48 -15.65
CA THR A 125 17.32 -22.35 -14.68
C THR A 125 17.04 -21.59 -13.39
N ARG A 126 16.10 -22.07 -12.58
CA ARG A 126 15.81 -21.51 -11.25
C ARG A 126 17.03 -21.50 -10.33
N ASP A 127 17.84 -22.54 -10.37
CA ASP A 127 19.09 -22.64 -9.59
C ASP A 127 20.13 -21.61 -10.03
N SER A 128 20.23 -21.32 -11.33
CA SER A 128 21.09 -20.25 -11.83
C SER A 128 20.62 -18.86 -11.37
N ALA A 129 19.31 -18.64 -11.27
CA ALA A 129 18.73 -17.41 -10.73
C ALA A 129 19.00 -17.29 -9.23
N ALA A 130 18.80 -18.37 -8.46
CA ALA A 130 19.08 -18.41 -7.03
C ALA A 130 20.54 -18.07 -6.70
N ARG A 131 21.49 -18.64 -7.46
CA ARG A 131 22.93 -18.30 -7.33
C ARG A 131 23.20 -16.83 -7.66
N ALA A 132 22.61 -16.31 -8.74
CA ALA A 132 22.78 -14.91 -9.11
C ALA A 132 22.23 -13.95 -8.02
N PHE A 133 21.09 -14.27 -7.42
CA PHE A 133 20.54 -13.50 -6.29
C PHE A 133 21.46 -13.57 -5.07
N GLY A 134 21.93 -14.76 -4.68
CA GLY A 134 22.83 -14.94 -3.53
C GLY A 134 24.17 -14.20 -3.63
N MET A 135 24.64 -13.89 -4.84
CA MET A 135 25.85 -13.09 -5.05
C MET A 135 25.61 -11.57 -4.98
N GLY A 136 24.36 -11.11 -5.08
CA GLY A 136 24.02 -9.70 -5.11
C GLY A 136 23.90 -9.11 -3.70
N LYS A 137 24.68 -8.07 -3.40
CA LYS A 137 24.62 -7.34 -2.11
C LYS A 137 23.20 -6.89 -1.74
N PHE A 138 22.39 -6.53 -2.75
CA PHE A 138 20.98 -6.16 -2.58
C PHE A 138 20.15 -7.27 -1.91
N TYR A 139 20.31 -8.53 -2.34
CA TYR A 139 19.57 -9.67 -1.80
C TYR A 139 20.21 -10.23 -0.53
N GLN A 140 21.52 -10.07 -0.36
CA GLN A 140 22.23 -10.49 0.85
C GLN A 140 21.80 -9.73 2.11
N ALA A 141 21.22 -8.53 1.95
CA ALA A 141 20.65 -7.77 3.06
C ALA A 141 19.31 -8.33 3.55
N TRP A 142 18.65 -9.21 2.78
CA TRP A 142 17.32 -9.73 3.11
C TRP A 142 17.40 -10.90 4.11
N ASP A 143 16.35 -11.05 4.91
CA ASP A 143 16.15 -12.22 5.76
C ASP A 143 16.18 -13.51 4.89
N PRO A 144 16.90 -14.57 5.32
CA PRO A 144 16.99 -15.82 4.57
C PRO A 144 15.64 -16.46 4.22
N ARG A 145 14.62 -16.30 5.07
CA ARG A 145 13.24 -16.77 4.82
C ARG A 145 12.64 -16.02 3.63
N VAL A 146 12.86 -14.71 3.55
CA VAL A 146 12.40 -13.87 2.43
C VAL A 146 13.11 -14.26 1.15
N HIS A 147 14.44 -14.43 1.19
CA HIS A 147 15.21 -14.89 0.02
C HIS A 147 14.70 -16.24 -0.51
N THR A 148 14.39 -17.17 0.38
CA THR A 148 13.81 -18.48 0.03
C THR A 148 12.46 -18.32 -0.68
N ARG A 149 11.59 -17.43 -0.19
CA ARG A 149 10.30 -17.12 -0.82
C ARG A 149 10.47 -16.40 -2.16
N TRP A 150 11.49 -15.56 -2.30
CA TRP A 150 11.82 -14.87 -3.56
C TRP A 150 12.25 -15.84 -4.66
N VAL A 151 13.17 -16.75 -4.37
CA VAL A 151 13.58 -17.80 -5.34
C VAL A 151 12.38 -18.67 -5.76
N LYS A 152 11.48 -18.97 -4.81
CA LYS A 152 10.32 -19.81 -5.09
C LYS A 152 9.23 -19.10 -5.89
N TYR A 153 8.83 -17.89 -5.48
CA TYR A 153 7.63 -17.22 -5.99
C TYR A 153 7.92 -15.98 -6.85
N GLY A 154 9.12 -15.42 -6.74
CA GLY A 154 9.57 -14.29 -7.57
C GLY A 154 9.96 -14.69 -9.00
N LEU A 155 10.01 -15.98 -9.29
CA LEU A 155 10.33 -16.55 -10.59
C LEU A 155 9.22 -17.47 -11.09
N THR A 156 8.94 -17.43 -12.38
CA THR A 156 8.00 -18.30 -13.10
C THR A 156 8.71 -19.06 -14.22
N ASP A 157 8.27 -20.29 -14.47
CA ASP A 157 8.84 -21.17 -15.50
C ASP A 157 8.25 -20.79 -16.87
N LEU A 158 9.09 -20.82 -17.92
CA LEU A 158 8.66 -20.58 -19.30
C LEU A 158 8.14 -21.88 -19.96
N PRO A 159 7.23 -21.78 -20.95
CA PRO A 159 6.67 -20.56 -21.54
C PRO A 159 5.55 -19.92 -20.71
N VAL A 160 5.46 -18.59 -20.77
CA VAL A 160 4.29 -17.80 -20.30
C VAL A 160 3.67 -17.07 -21.50
N PRO A 161 2.41 -16.60 -21.46
CA PRO A 161 1.75 -16.01 -22.63
C PRO A 161 2.52 -14.88 -23.33
N LEU A 162 3.30 -14.08 -22.58
CA LEU A 162 4.14 -13.00 -23.13
C LEU A 162 5.45 -13.49 -23.78
N TYR A 163 5.86 -14.74 -23.53
CA TYR A 163 7.13 -15.33 -23.96
C TYR A 163 6.90 -16.80 -24.29
N SER A 164 6.26 -17.06 -25.44
CA SER A 164 5.77 -18.39 -25.84
C SER A 164 6.72 -19.17 -26.75
N ASP A 165 8.03 -18.91 -26.71
CA ASP A 165 8.98 -19.71 -27.49
C ASP A 165 9.08 -21.11 -26.87
N SER A 166 8.52 -22.07 -27.60
CA SER A 166 8.37 -23.47 -27.23
C SER A 166 9.73 -24.15 -27.02
N ARG A 167 10.19 -24.19 -25.78
CA ARG A 167 11.27 -25.11 -25.36
C ARG A 167 10.75 -25.99 -24.25
N THR A 168 10.52 -27.25 -24.59
CA THR A 168 10.33 -28.33 -23.62
C THR A 168 11.70 -28.84 -23.21
N GLU A 169 12.32 -28.15 -22.25
CA GLU A 169 13.53 -28.63 -21.56
C GLU A 169 13.10 -29.32 -20.24
N GLU A 170 13.88 -30.30 -19.75
CA GLU A 170 13.62 -30.97 -18.46
C GLU A 170 13.68 -29.99 -17.27
N GLU A 171 14.49 -28.93 -17.39
CA GLU A 171 14.48 -27.75 -16.52
C GLU A 171 14.15 -26.51 -17.35
N PRO A 172 12.90 -25.99 -17.29
CA PRO A 172 12.54 -24.83 -18.09
C PRO A 172 13.31 -23.58 -17.63
N PRO A 173 13.70 -22.70 -18.57
CA PRO A 173 14.18 -21.36 -18.23
C PRO A 173 13.16 -20.60 -17.40
N VAL A 174 13.65 -19.70 -16.56
CA VAL A 174 12.81 -18.91 -15.67
C VAL A 174 12.93 -17.43 -15.94
N MET A 175 11.86 -16.72 -15.67
CA MET A 175 11.84 -15.26 -15.67
C MET A 175 11.22 -14.73 -14.38
N LEU A 176 11.30 -13.42 -14.14
CA LEU A 176 10.59 -12.81 -13.03
C LEU A 176 9.07 -12.96 -13.18
N THR A 177 8.39 -13.33 -12.09
CA THR A 177 6.92 -13.44 -12.06
C THR A 177 6.25 -12.10 -12.40
N THR A 178 6.82 -10.99 -11.93
CA THR A 178 6.50 -9.64 -12.44
C THR A 178 7.54 -9.27 -13.49
N PRO A 179 7.20 -9.18 -14.79
CA PRO A 179 8.14 -8.77 -15.82
C PRO A 179 8.71 -7.37 -15.56
N LYS A 180 9.97 -7.11 -15.92
CA LYS A 180 10.61 -5.80 -15.67
C LYS A 180 9.84 -4.62 -16.26
N ALA A 181 9.18 -4.83 -17.41
CA ALA A 181 8.36 -3.81 -18.04
C ALA A 181 7.20 -3.40 -17.13
N GLN A 182 6.45 -4.37 -16.61
CA GLN A 182 5.32 -4.14 -15.70
C GLN A 182 5.77 -3.51 -14.38
N GLU A 183 6.93 -3.88 -13.86
CA GLU A 183 7.53 -3.22 -12.68
C GLU A 183 7.89 -1.75 -12.98
N VAL A 184 8.57 -1.46 -14.09
CA VAL A 184 8.95 -0.08 -14.45
C VAL A 184 7.73 0.78 -14.77
N PHE A 185 6.66 0.19 -15.32
CA PHE A 185 5.39 0.88 -15.52
C PHE A 185 4.67 1.22 -14.22
N SER A 186 5.04 0.63 -13.07
CA SER A 186 4.61 1.16 -11.76
C SER A 186 5.41 2.39 -11.34
N TYR A 187 6.65 2.54 -11.80
CA TYR A 187 7.53 3.64 -11.41
C TYR A 187 7.30 4.91 -12.21
N LEU A 188 7.22 4.81 -13.54
CA LEU A 188 7.24 5.99 -14.41
C LEU A 188 6.24 5.86 -15.56
N ARG A 189 5.55 6.96 -15.87
CA ARG A 189 4.73 7.18 -17.07
C ARG A 189 5.52 8.10 -17.99
N PRO A 190 5.65 7.79 -19.29
CA PRO A 190 6.32 8.68 -20.23
C PRO A 190 5.44 9.87 -20.59
N LYS A 191 6.06 11.05 -20.73
CA LYS A 191 5.37 12.28 -21.16
C LYS A 191 5.27 12.44 -22.68
N TYR A 192 5.93 11.55 -23.43
CA TYR A 192 6.04 11.64 -24.88
C TYR A 192 5.01 10.77 -25.63
N TYR A 193 4.09 10.10 -24.91
CA TYR A 193 2.91 9.52 -25.53
C TYR A 193 1.79 10.56 -25.50
N GLY A 194 1.17 10.83 -26.64
CA GLY A 194 0.11 11.83 -26.80
C GLY A 194 -0.25 12.01 -28.28
N PRO A 195 -1.40 12.63 -28.61
CA PRO A 195 -1.79 12.90 -29.99
C PRO A 195 -0.74 13.77 -30.70
N SER A 196 -0.43 13.42 -31.93
CA SER A 196 0.50 14.22 -32.75
C SER A 196 0.00 15.66 -32.92
N GLY A 197 0.89 16.63 -32.69
CA GLY A 197 0.58 18.06 -32.88
C GLY A 197 0.07 18.80 -31.64
N ILE A 198 -0.09 18.13 -30.49
CA ILE A 198 -0.33 18.79 -29.21
C ILE A 198 0.99 18.79 -28.43
N ASP A 199 1.41 19.96 -27.97
CA ASP A 199 2.51 20.07 -27.01
C ASP A 199 2.15 19.22 -25.77
N PRO A 200 2.97 18.22 -25.40
CA PRO A 200 2.66 17.36 -24.28
C PRO A 200 2.30 18.15 -23.02
N THR A 201 2.99 19.26 -22.73
CA THR A 201 2.72 20.08 -21.54
C THR A 201 1.34 20.74 -21.52
N LYS A 202 0.67 20.82 -22.67
CA LYS A 202 -0.69 21.34 -22.85
C LYS A 202 -1.72 20.22 -23.01
N ASP A 203 -1.28 18.98 -23.15
CA ASP A 203 -2.15 17.84 -23.29
C ASP A 203 -2.64 17.37 -21.93
N ARG A 204 -3.90 17.70 -21.60
CA ARG A 204 -4.54 17.25 -20.36
C ARG A 204 -4.75 15.74 -20.29
N SER A 205 -4.66 15.00 -21.41
CA SER A 205 -4.68 13.54 -21.36
C SER A 205 -3.37 12.94 -20.86
N VAL A 206 -2.28 13.72 -20.86
CA VAL A 206 -0.94 13.33 -20.38
C VAL A 206 -0.62 14.01 -19.05
N TYR A 207 -0.84 15.32 -18.94
CA TYR A 207 -0.49 16.13 -17.75
C TYR A 207 -1.68 16.46 -16.85
N GLY A 208 -2.90 16.04 -17.19
CA GLY A 208 -4.10 16.39 -16.42
C GLY A 208 -4.08 15.89 -14.97
N ASP A 209 -3.26 14.90 -14.68
CA ASP A 209 -3.13 14.25 -13.38
C ASP A 209 -2.02 14.89 -12.50
N MET A 210 -1.15 15.73 -13.05
CA MET A 210 -0.08 16.38 -12.28
C MET A 210 -0.55 17.72 -11.70
N HIS A 211 -0.27 17.95 -10.42
CA HIS A 211 -0.40 19.29 -9.84
C HIS A 211 0.66 20.22 -10.46
N PRO A 212 0.35 21.51 -10.74
CA PRO A 212 1.31 22.44 -11.35
C PRO A 212 2.67 22.52 -10.64
N ASP A 213 2.67 22.49 -9.30
CA ASP A 213 3.90 22.54 -8.50
C ASP A 213 4.79 21.29 -8.60
N ASP A 214 4.25 20.17 -9.07
CA ASP A 214 4.95 18.88 -9.14
C ASP A 214 5.50 18.63 -10.58
N VAL A 215 5.29 19.56 -11.50
CA VAL A 215 5.75 19.46 -12.89
C VAL A 215 7.26 19.72 -12.96
N GLU A 216 8.01 18.68 -13.30
CA GLU A 216 9.47 18.74 -13.48
C GLU A 216 9.90 18.66 -14.96
N ASP A 217 11.05 19.22 -15.30
CA ASP A 217 11.73 19.03 -16.60
C ASP A 217 12.45 17.67 -16.66
N TYR A 218 11.65 16.60 -16.74
CA TYR A 218 12.09 15.21 -16.85
C TYR A 218 11.11 14.47 -17.77
N PRO A 219 11.55 13.61 -18.71
CA PRO A 219 10.67 13.02 -19.74
C PRO A 219 9.67 11.96 -19.23
N PHE A 220 9.64 11.72 -17.93
CA PHE A 220 8.70 10.82 -17.27
C PHE A 220 8.08 11.49 -16.03
N TYR A 221 6.96 10.96 -15.56
CA TYR A 221 6.28 11.40 -14.34
C TYR A 221 5.58 10.24 -13.64
N ARG A 222 5.14 10.49 -12.40
CA ARG A 222 4.25 9.60 -11.66
C ARG A 222 3.47 10.46 -10.66
N PRO A 223 2.17 10.76 -10.91
CA PRO A 223 1.42 11.73 -10.11
C PRO A 223 1.03 11.20 -8.72
N GLU A 224 0.82 9.89 -8.60
CA GLU A 224 0.15 9.28 -7.44
C GLU A 224 0.84 9.57 -6.08
N PRO A 225 2.17 9.54 -5.94
CA PRO A 225 2.85 9.90 -4.69
C PRO A 225 2.56 11.34 -4.21
N ALA A 226 2.47 12.30 -5.13
CA ALA A 226 2.26 13.70 -4.81
C ALA A 226 0.78 13.98 -4.54
N GLU A 227 -0.11 13.40 -5.34
CA GLU A 227 -1.56 13.45 -5.13
C GLU A 227 -1.95 12.97 -3.73
N ILE A 228 -1.45 11.80 -3.31
CA ILE A 228 -1.79 11.25 -2.00
C ILE A 228 -1.13 12.04 -0.86
N PHE A 229 0.06 12.61 -1.08
CA PHE A 229 0.72 13.48 -0.11
C PHE A 229 -0.17 14.68 0.24
N ARG A 230 -0.74 15.33 -0.78
CA ARG A 230 -1.63 16.49 -0.62
C ARG A 230 -2.93 16.15 0.10
N ARG A 231 -3.33 14.87 0.10
CA ARG A 231 -4.55 14.38 0.77
C ARG A 231 -4.29 13.71 2.12
N LEU A 232 -3.03 13.64 2.58
CA LEU A 232 -2.69 13.16 3.92
C LEU A 232 -3.50 13.82 5.04
N PRO A 233 -3.84 15.13 5.00
CA PRO A 233 -4.64 15.77 6.04
C PRO A 233 -6.01 15.13 6.24
N GLU A 234 -6.61 14.54 5.19
CA GLU A 234 -7.94 13.92 5.23
C GLU A 234 -7.93 12.50 5.82
N LEU A 235 -6.76 11.91 6.10
CA LEU A 235 -6.67 10.52 6.56
C LEU A 235 -7.28 10.34 7.96
N LYS A 236 -8.44 9.68 7.96
CA LYS A 236 -9.22 9.33 9.15
C LYS A 236 -8.64 8.22 10.03
N PRO A 237 -8.12 7.09 9.50
CA PRO A 237 -7.57 6.06 10.36
C PRO A 237 -6.26 6.55 11.01
N PRO A 238 -5.93 6.04 12.21
CA PRO A 238 -4.61 6.16 12.80
C PRO A 238 -3.55 5.55 11.90
N VAL A 239 -2.36 6.13 11.89
CA VAL A 239 -1.27 5.72 11.00
C VAL A 239 -0.01 5.45 11.81
N LEU A 240 0.57 4.28 11.61
CA LEU A 240 1.97 4.02 11.94
C LEU A 240 2.79 4.08 10.65
N TYR A 241 3.80 4.93 10.63
CA TYR A 241 4.86 4.85 9.65
C TYR A 241 6.01 3.98 10.17
N ILE A 242 6.50 3.04 9.35
CA ILE A 242 7.72 2.29 9.65
C ILE A 242 8.72 2.59 8.54
N PHE A 243 9.77 3.34 8.84
CA PHE A 243 10.72 3.84 7.85
C PHE A 243 12.06 3.11 7.89
N GLY A 244 12.67 2.94 6.73
CA GLY A 244 14.07 2.55 6.60
C GLY A 244 14.98 3.76 6.84
N LYS A 245 15.91 3.67 7.79
CA LYS A 245 16.80 4.77 8.17
C LYS A 245 17.64 5.28 7.00
N SER A 246 18.06 4.40 6.10
CA SER A 246 18.85 4.74 4.91
C SER A 246 18.02 4.80 3.63
N SER A 247 16.68 4.74 3.72
CA SER A 247 15.81 4.83 2.55
C SER A 247 15.79 6.24 1.94
N GLU A 248 15.94 6.31 0.62
CA GLU A 248 15.81 7.54 -0.17
C GLU A 248 14.38 8.12 -0.11
N LEU A 249 13.36 7.31 0.21
CA LEU A 249 11.96 7.73 0.36
C LEU A 249 11.61 8.29 1.74
N ALA A 250 12.52 8.11 2.69
CA ALA A 250 12.30 8.39 4.09
C ALA A 250 13.48 9.16 4.69
N THR A 251 14.02 10.13 3.96
CA THR A 251 14.96 11.11 4.53
C THR A 251 14.31 11.82 5.73
N PRO A 252 15.10 12.36 6.69
CA PRO A 252 14.53 13.05 7.85
C PRO A 252 13.49 14.11 7.49
N GLU A 253 13.72 14.85 6.40
CA GLU A 253 12.78 15.85 5.90
C GLU A 253 11.50 15.24 5.33
N LEU A 254 11.60 14.17 4.54
CA LEU A 254 10.43 13.49 3.97
C LEU A 254 9.58 12.82 5.05
N ARG A 255 10.19 12.26 6.10
CA ARG A 255 9.46 11.73 7.27
C ARG A 255 8.74 12.83 8.02
N ARG A 256 9.44 13.93 8.30
CA ARG A 256 8.87 15.11 8.97
C ARG A 256 7.64 15.64 8.23
N LYS A 257 7.73 15.83 6.91
CA LYS A 257 6.60 16.24 6.05
C LYS A 257 5.40 15.29 6.18
N LYS A 258 5.61 13.97 6.12
CA LYS A 258 4.53 12.98 6.28
C LYS A 258 3.89 13.07 7.68
N MET A 259 4.70 13.12 8.73
CA MET A 259 4.25 13.19 10.12
C MET A 259 3.47 14.47 10.44
N GLU A 260 3.85 15.62 9.86
CA GLU A 260 3.18 16.91 10.06
C GLU A 260 1.86 17.04 9.30
N ASN A 261 1.70 16.34 8.17
CA ASN A 261 0.52 16.50 7.32
C ASN A 261 -0.53 15.40 7.52
N THR A 262 -0.20 14.26 8.13
CA THR A 262 -1.14 13.13 8.21
C THR A 262 -2.26 13.40 9.21
N GLY A 263 -3.50 13.36 8.73
CA GLY A 263 -4.71 13.35 9.56
C GLY A 263 -5.05 14.66 10.27
N ILE A 264 -4.37 15.77 9.97
CA ILE A 264 -4.56 17.06 10.66
C ILE A 264 -5.73 17.89 10.10
N GLY A 265 -6.31 17.48 8.98
CA GLY A 265 -7.35 18.21 8.25
C GLY A 265 -8.77 17.78 8.62
N VAL A 266 -9.74 18.37 7.92
CA VAL A 266 -11.16 18.03 8.09
C VAL A 266 -11.39 16.56 7.76
N GLY A 267 -12.02 15.83 8.69
CA GLY A 267 -12.27 14.40 8.56
C GLY A 267 -11.07 13.50 8.91
N GLY A 268 -9.90 14.09 9.15
CA GLY A 268 -8.69 13.41 9.58
C GLY A 268 -8.75 12.87 11.02
N SER A 269 -7.73 12.11 11.39
CA SER A 269 -7.62 11.48 12.71
C SER A 269 -7.30 12.44 13.86
N GLY A 270 -6.81 13.64 13.58
CA GLY A 270 -6.18 14.54 14.56
C GLY A 270 -4.65 14.47 14.56
N GLY A 271 -4.07 13.60 13.73
CA GLY A 271 -2.63 13.57 13.47
C GLY A 271 -1.76 13.13 14.65
N LYS A 272 -0.51 13.58 14.64
CA LYS A 272 0.49 13.24 15.67
C LYS A 272 0.16 13.84 17.04
N ASP A 273 -0.44 15.04 17.07
CA ASP A 273 -0.71 15.80 18.30
C ASP A 273 -1.81 15.13 19.14
N GLU A 274 -2.78 14.47 18.49
CA GLU A 274 -3.79 13.61 19.12
C GLU A 274 -3.29 12.16 19.35
N GLY A 275 -1.98 11.90 19.14
CA GLY A 275 -1.36 10.59 19.30
C GLY A 275 -1.87 9.53 18.32
N ARG A 276 -2.46 9.94 17.19
CA ARG A 276 -3.04 9.04 16.16
C ARG A 276 -2.07 8.71 15.03
N VAL A 277 -1.00 9.49 14.89
CA VAL A 277 0.06 9.24 13.91
C VAL A 277 1.39 9.05 14.64
N LYS A 278 2.10 7.96 14.33
CA LYS A 278 3.37 7.58 14.95
C LYS A 278 4.38 7.15 13.90
N GLU A 279 5.66 7.19 14.25
CA GLU A 279 6.73 6.61 13.41
C GLU A 279 7.66 5.68 14.19
N VAL A 280 8.23 4.72 13.47
CA VAL A 280 9.35 3.87 13.88
C VAL A 280 10.39 3.92 12.77
N ILE A 281 11.68 3.99 13.13
CA ILE A 281 12.79 4.03 12.18
C ILE A 281 13.68 2.81 12.42
N LEU A 282 13.89 2.00 11.39
CA LEU A 282 14.68 0.76 11.46
C LEU A 282 15.97 0.91 10.64
N ASP A 283 17.07 0.34 11.12
CA ASP A 283 18.39 0.43 10.48
C ASP A 283 18.48 -0.52 9.27
N CYS A 284 17.89 -0.08 8.16
CA CYS A 284 17.83 -0.73 6.85
C CYS A 284 17.45 0.26 5.74
N GLY A 285 17.48 -0.22 4.49
CA GLY A 285 17.05 0.53 3.32
C GLY A 285 15.53 0.54 3.12
N HIS A 286 15.10 0.76 1.87
CA HIS A 286 13.69 0.83 1.50
C HIS A 286 12.92 -0.47 1.80
N LEU A 287 13.57 -1.63 1.67
CA LEU A 287 12.92 -2.93 1.78
C LEU A 287 12.83 -3.40 3.23
N VAL A 288 12.28 -2.55 4.09
CA VAL A 288 12.13 -2.77 5.53
C VAL A 288 11.51 -4.14 5.88
N PRO A 289 10.39 -4.60 5.27
CA PRO A 289 9.80 -5.88 5.65
C PRO A 289 10.57 -7.08 5.08
N MET A 290 11.62 -6.87 4.29
CA MET A 290 12.53 -7.90 3.81
C MET A 290 13.86 -7.92 4.58
N GLU A 291 14.38 -6.76 4.96
CA GLU A 291 15.68 -6.61 5.65
C GLU A 291 15.54 -6.73 7.18
N ARG A 292 14.46 -6.22 7.76
CA ARG A 292 14.21 -6.19 9.22
C ARG A 292 12.86 -6.79 9.55
N VAL A 293 12.68 -8.04 9.16
CA VAL A 293 11.42 -8.79 9.24
C VAL A 293 10.83 -8.75 10.66
N THR A 294 11.60 -9.15 11.66
CA THR A 294 11.11 -9.29 13.04
C THR A 294 10.83 -7.93 13.68
N GLU A 295 11.67 -6.93 13.49
CA GLU A 295 11.48 -5.60 14.06
C GLU A 295 10.33 -4.84 13.39
N CYS A 296 10.16 -5.02 12.07
CA CYS A 296 9.02 -4.49 11.35
C CYS A 296 7.71 -5.12 11.84
N ALA A 297 7.69 -6.44 12.04
CA ALA A 297 6.56 -7.15 12.61
C ALA A 297 6.26 -6.71 14.05
N ASP A 298 7.30 -6.40 14.84
CA ASP A 298 7.15 -5.89 16.22
C ASP A 298 6.44 -4.55 16.28
N ALA A 299 6.94 -3.57 15.53
CA ALA A 299 6.33 -2.26 15.44
C ALA A 299 4.87 -2.35 14.94
N ALA A 300 4.62 -3.17 13.92
CA ALA A 300 3.30 -3.43 13.39
C ALA A 300 2.36 -4.06 14.44
N ALA A 301 2.82 -5.09 15.16
CA ALA A 301 2.04 -5.81 16.17
C ALA A 301 1.65 -4.90 17.34
N SER A 302 2.61 -4.15 17.89
CA SER A 302 2.35 -3.24 19.02
C SER A 302 1.33 -2.17 18.66
N PHE A 303 1.43 -1.58 17.47
CA PHE A 303 0.48 -0.57 17.02
C PHE A 303 -0.90 -1.15 16.71
N ALA A 304 -0.96 -2.26 15.98
CA ALA A 304 -2.23 -2.94 15.67
C ALA A 304 -2.96 -3.36 16.96
N HIS A 305 -2.23 -3.91 17.95
CA HIS A 305 -2.79 -4.24 19.26
C HIS A 305 -3.42 -3.01 19.93
N ALA A 306 -2.69 -1.89 20.01
CA ALA A 306 -3.17 -0.67 20.66
C ALA A 306 -4.42 -0.10 19.98
N GLU A 307 -4.46 -0.04 18.66
CA GLU A 307 -5.59 0.51 17.92
C GLU A 307 -6.82 -0.41 17.89
N VAL A 308 -6.61 -1.72 17.87
CA VAL A 308 -7.70 -2.70 18.03
C VAL A 308 -8.27 -2.63 19.45
N SER A 309 -7.44 -2.53 20.49
CA SER A 309 -7.90 -2.32 21.88
C SER A 309 -8.80 -1.09 21.98
N ARG A 310 -8.35 0.04 21.42
CA ARG A 310 -9.10 1.30 21.41
C ARG A 310 -10.44 1.15 20.66
N TRP A 311 -10.44 0.48 19.52
CA TRP A 311 -11.67 0.23 18.76
C TRP A 311 -12.67 -0.64 19.53
N GLU A 312 -12.20 -1.69 20.21
CA GLU A 312 -13.05 -2.56 21.02
C GLU A 312 -13.70 -1.80 22.16
N GLU A 313 -12.94 -0.97 22.87
CA GLU A 313 -13.43 -0.13 23.96
C GLU A 313 -14.51 0.85 23.46
N ASN A 314 -14.20 1.62 22.42
CA ASN A 314 -15.13 2.56 21.81
C ASN A 314 -16.40 1.87 21.30
N THR A 315 -16.26 0.69 20.69
CA THR A 315 -17.38 -0.08 20.16
C THR A 315 -18.26 -0.63 21.27
N ARG A 316 -17.67 -1.19 22.35
CA ARG A 316 -18.41 -1.69 23.51
C ARG A 316 -19.16 -0.56 24.20
N GLU A 317 -18.51 0.58 24.41
CA GLU A 317 -19.15 1.73 25.04
C GLU A 317 -20.31 2.26 24.18
N TRP A 318 -20.10 2.43 22.88
CA TRP A 318 -21.15 2.85 21.97
C TRP A 318 -22.31 1.84 21.94
N GLN A 319 -22.01 0.54 21.84
CA GLN A 319 -23.03 -0.51 21.85
C GLN A 319 -23.81 -0.52 23.15
N ARG A 320 -23.16 -0.37 24.31
CA ARG A 320 -23.82 -0.29 25.61
C ARG A 320 -24.81 0.88 25.63
N ARG A 321 -24.35 2.09 25.32
CA ARG A 321 -25.20 3.31 25.28
C ARG A 321 -26.33 3.18 24.25
N TRP A 322 -26.09 2.52 23.13
CA TRP A 322 -27.08 2.36 22.05
C TRP A 322 -28.12 1.28 22.37
N LEU A 323 -27.70 0.14 22.90
CA LEU A 323 -28.57 -1.01 23.19
C LEU A 323 -29.40 -0.84 24.48
N GLU A 324 -28.94 -0.01 25.42
CA GLU A 324 -29.73 0.43 26.58
C GLU A 324 -31.00 1.20 26.17
N LYS A 325 -31.00 1.86 25.01
CA LYS A 325 -32.16 2.60 24.51
C LYS A 325 -33.22 1.68 23.90
N PRO A 326 -34.51 1.82 24.30
CA PRO A 326 -35.62 1.18 23.62
C PRO A 326 -35.58 1.36 22.10
N ARG A 327 -36.03 0.35 21.35
CA ARG A 327 -35.97 0.35 19.87
C ARG A 327 -36.63 1.58 19.23
N ARG A 328 -37.69 2.12 19.85
CA ARG A 328 -38.39 3.33 19.41
C ARG A 328 -37.50 4.57 19.53
N GLU A 329 -36.84 4.77 20.67
CA GLU A 329 -35.94 5.91 20.90
C GLU A 329 -34.73 5.92 19.98
N ARG A 330 -34.29 4.74 19.49
CA ARG A 330 -33.18 4.64 18.54
C ARG A 330 -33.50 5.12 17.12
N VAL A 331 -34.77 5.22 16.74
CA VAL A 331 -35.17 5.57 15.35
C VAL A 331 -36.22 6.65 15.25
N ALA A 332 -36.79 7.09 16.38
CA ALA A 332 -37.68 8.23 16.42
C ALA A 332 -36.89 9.51 16.65
N ILE A 333 -37.49 10.63 16.25
CA ILE A 333 -37.06 11.95 16.69
C ILE A 333 -37.43 12.07 18.18
N ASP A 334 -36.46 12.43 19.02
CA ASP A 334 -36.69 12.66 20.45
C ASP A 334 -37.11 14.11 20.74
N ASP A 335 -37.63 14.35 21.94
CA ASP A 335 -38.09 15.67 22.36
C ASP A 335 -36.95 16.69 22.39
N GLN A 336 -35.72 16.24 22.65
CA GLN A 336 -34.53 17.08 22.62
C GLN A 336 -34.27 17.63 21.21
N TRP A 337 -34.39 16.79 20.19
CA TRP A 337 -34.30 17.21 18.80
C TRP A 337 -35.37 18.23 18.45
N ILE A 338 -36.64 17.98 18.80
CA ILE A 338 -37.76 18.92 18.54
C ILE A 338 -37.49 20.27 19.21
N ALA A 339 -37.05 20.26 20.47
CA ALA A 339 -36.73 21.48 21.20
C ALA A 339 -35.55 22.26 20.57
N ARG A 340 -34.53 21.56 20.07
CA ARG A 340 -33.31 22.16 19.51
C ARG A 340 -33.47 22.64 18.07
N ILE A 341 -34.29 21.97 17.25
CA ILE A 341 -34.51 22.36 15.85
C ILE A 341 -35.43 23.57 15.72
N GLY A 342 -36.21 23.85 16.78
CA GLY A 342 -37.10 25.00 16.86
C GLY A 342 -38.43 24.80 16.13
N PRO A 343 -39.36 25.75 16.28
CA PRO A 343 -40.66 25.69 15.63
C PRO A 343 -40.50 25.82 14.11
N LYS A 344 -41.42 25.19 13.37
CA LYS A 344 -41.53 25.38 11.91
C LYS A 344 -41.85 26.85 11.63
N VAL A 345 -41.01 27.52 10.84
CA VAL A 345 -41.30 28.88 10.37
C VAL A 345 -42.54 28.82 9.50
N GLN A 346 -43.62 29.50 9.91
CA GLN A 346 -44.79 29.71 9.06
C GLN A 346 -44.38 30.63 7.90
N LYS A 347 -44.56 30.15 6.67
CA LYS A 347 -44.38 30.95 5.45
C LYS A 347 -45.60 31.80 5.17
#